data_AF-A0A2D5PN98-F1
#
_entry.id   AF-A0A2D5PN98-F1
#
_cell.length_a   1.000
_cell.length_b   1.000
_cell.length_c   1.000
_cell.angle_alpha   90.00
_cell.angle_beta   90.00
_cell.angle_gamma   90.00
#
_symmetry.space_group_name_H-M   'P 1'
#
loop_
_entity.id
_entity.type
_entity.pdbx_description
1 polymer ?
#
loop_
_entity_poly.entity_id
_entity_poly.type
_entity_poly.pdbx_seq_one_letter_code
_entity_poly.pdbx_strand_id
1 'polypeptide(L)'
;MYHTYPYKAQIPVLIDGKYETRMFTSKSDVEAIMELLVDEVKQNNEKGSSFNIAESVVKQLPFFACPNVLINAQSQKDISRYIYSQQFGISPYKGTYGEQPHKWVEKSFLIKNVIERKKAEAKNYGK
;
A
#
# COMPACT_ATOMS: atom_id res chain seq x y z
N MET A 1 17.03 1.96 6.83
CA MET A 1 17.18 3.44 6.78
C MET A 1 15.80 4.07 6.61
N TYR A 2 15.54 5.27 7.17
CA TYR A 2 14.22 5.96 7.22
C TYR A 2 13.18 5.42 8.24
N HIS A 3 13.64 4.87 9.37
CA HIS A 3 12.76 4.22 10.36
C HIS A 3 12.42 5.12 11.56
N THR A 4 13.18 6.21 11.73
CA THR A 4 13.06 7.14 12.84
C THR A 4 13.24 8.54 12.31
N TYR A 5 12.37 9.47 12.70
CA TYR A 5 12.51 10.88 12.38
C TYR A 5 13.51 11.57 13.32
N PRO A 6 14.18 12.64 12.87
CA PRO A 6 14.19 13.16 11.50
C PRO A 6 15.21 12.43 10.60
N TYR A 7 14.99 12.47 9.29
CA TYR A 7 15.97 11.99 8.31
C TYR A 7 15.94 12.83 7.02
N LYS A 8 16.98 12.70 6.19
CA LYS A 8 17.01 13.29 4.86
C LYS A 8 16.94 12.20 3.80
N ALA A 9 16.14 12.41 2.77
CA ALA A 9 16.05 11.52 1.63
C ALA A 9 15.81 12.30 0.33
N GLN A 10 16.28 11.75 -0.78
CA GLN A 10 15.94 12.25 -2.10
C GLN A 10 14.50 11.83 -2.43
N ILE A 11 13.67 12.76 -2.89
CA ILE A 11 12.30 12.45 -3.29
C ILE A 11 12.28 11.95 -4.73
N PRO A 12 11.41 10.98 -5.06
CA PRO A 12 11.36 10.40 -6.40
C PRO A 12 10.46 11.18 -7.36
N VAL A 13 10.24 12.48 -7.10
CA VAL A 13 9.45 13.40 -7.93
C VAL A 13 10.38 14.41 -8.58
N LEU A 14 10.27 14.60 -9.89
CA LEU A 14 10.98 15.69 -10.58
C LEU A 14 10.25 17.01 -10.35
N ILE A 15 10.95 17.95 -9.71
CA ILE A 15 10.48 19.32 -9.51
C ILE A 15 11.46 20.22 -10.29
N ASP A 16 10.94 20.98 -11.24
CA ASP A 16 11.74 21.85 -12.13
C ASP A 16 12.91 21.12 -12.81
N GLY A 17 12.68 19.85 -13.18
CA GLY A 17 13.67 19.01 -13.88
C GLY A 17 14.79 18.45 -12.99
N LYS A 18 14.70 18.56 -11.66
CA LYS A 18 15.68 18.00 -10.73
C LYS A 18 15.03 17.20 -9.60
N TYR A 19 15.79 16.22 -9.10
CA TYR A 19 15.42 15.51 -7.88
C TYR A 19 15.94 16.26 -6.66
N GLU A 20 15.02 16.63 -5.77
CA GLU A 20 15.36 17.34 -4.54
C GLU A 20 15.63 16.38 -3.37
N THR A 21 16.46 16.82 -2.42
CA THR A 21 16.59 16.16 -1.12
C THR A 21 15.82 16.95 -0.08
N ARG A 22 14.88 16.28 0.61
CA ARG A 22 14.05 16.90 1.64
C ARG A 22 14.34 16.32 3.02
N MET A 23 14.04 17.13 4.03
CA MET A 23 14.07 16.70 5.42
C MET A 23 12.68 16.21 5.81
N PHE A 24 12.62 15.00 6.34
CA PHE A 24 11.42 14.37 6.86
C PHE A 24 11.49 14.42 8.39
N THR A 25 10.51 15.07 8.99
CA THR A 25 10.37 15.25 10.44
C THR A 25 9.20 14.45 11.00
N SER A 26 8.27 14.04 10.14
CA SER A 26 7.02 13.41 10.54
C SER A 26 6.45 12.52 9.43
N LYS A 27 5.41 11.74 9.79
CA LYS A 27 4.65 10.92 8.84
C LYS A 27 3.94 11.76 7.78
N SER A 28 3.45 12.95 8.13
CA SER A 28 2.80 13.83 7.17
C SER A 28 3.75 14.29 6.07
N ASP A 29 5.05 14.41 6.34
CA ASP A 29 6.02 14.74 5.29
C ASP A 29 6.13 13.61 4.24
N VAL A 30 6.02 12.35 4.68
CA VAL A 30 5.98 11.20 3.78
C VAL A 30 4.68 11.18 2.97
N GLU A 31 3.55 11.44 3.62
CA GLU A 31 2.23 11.50 2.97
C GLU A 31 2.18 12.61 1.91
N ALA A 32 2.77 13.77 2.17
CA ALA A 32 2.86 14.86 1.20
C ALA A 32 3.63 14.45 -0.08
N ILE A 33 4.72 13.67 0.04
CA ILE A 33 5.43 13.16 -1.14
C ILE A 33 4.60 12.10 -1.86
N MET A 34 3.82 11.28 -1.14
CA MET A 34 2.90 10.33 -1.77
C MET A 34 1.81 11.04 -2.58
N GLU A 35 1.28 12.17 -2.11
CA GLU A 35 0.31 12.97 -2.86
C GLU A 35 0.90 13.50 -4.17
N LEU A 36 2.13 14.02 -4.14
CA LEU A 36 2.84 14.44 -5.35
C LEU A 36 3.00 13.30 -6.37
N LEU A 37 3.31 12.10 -5.89
CA LEU A 37 3.39 10.91 -6.75
C LEU A 37 2.05 10.50 -7.34
N VAL A 38 0.97 10.62 -6.56
CA VAL A 38 -0.38 10.35 -7.05
C VAL A 38 -0.73 11.30 -8.18
N ASP A 39 -0.43 12.59 -8.03
CA ASP A 39 -0.73 13.60 -9.03
C ASP A 39 0.13 13.44 -10.30
N GLU A 40 1.42 13.12 -10.15
CA GLU A 40 2.28 12.78 -11.29
C GLU A 40 1.74 11.58 -12.09
N VAL A 41 1.29 10.52 -11.40
CA VAL A 41 0.75 9.33 -12.06
C VAL A 41 -0.58 9.64 -12.76
N LYS A 42 -1.46 10.46 -12.15
CA LYS A 42 -2.70 10.90 -12.78
C LYS A 42 -2.42 11.69 -14.06
N GLN A 43 -1.50 12.65 -14.01
CA GLN A 43 -1.13 13.45 -15.20
C GLN A 43 -0.55 12.58 -16.32
N ASN A 44 0.24 11.56 -15.99
CA ASN A 44 0.78 10.62 -16.98
C ASN A 44 -0.32 9.75 -17.59
N ASN A 45 -1.32 9.35 -16.81
CA ASN A 45 -2.47 8.60 -17.31
C ASN A 45 -3.36 9.46 -18.22
N GLU A 46 -3.56 10.73 -17.89
CA GLU A 46 -4.26 11.70 -18.77
C GLU A 46 -3.56 11.87 -20.13
N LYS A 47 -2.22 11.74 -20.16
CA LYS A 47 -1.42 11.79 -21.39
C LYS A 47 -1.43 10.48 -22.19
N GLY A 48 -2.21 9.48 -21.78
CA GLY A 48 -2.38 8.21 -22.50
C GLY A 48 -1.66 7.00 -21.88
N SER A 49 -1.05 7.15 -20.71
CA SER A 49 -0.53 6.00 -19.95
C SER A 49 -1.66 5.27 -19.20
N SER A 50 -1.39 4.05 -18.72
CA SER A 50 -2.36 3.25 -17.95
C SER A 50 -1.75 2.68 -16.67
N PHE A 51 -1.10 3.53 -15.88
CA PHE A 51 -0.42 3.14 -14.64
C PHE A 51 -1.42 2.95 -13.49
N ASN A 52 -1.20 1.93 -12.66
CA ASN A 52 -1.90 1.77 -11.40
C ASN A 52 -1.31 2.71 -10.34
N ILE A 53 -2.09 3.67 -9.85
CA ILE A 53 -1.66 4.69 -8.89
C ILE A 53 -1.02 4.06 -7.63
N ALA A 54 -1.71 3.10 -7.00
CA ALA A 54 -1.23 2.49 -5.77
C ALA A 54 0.08 1.72 -5.99
N GLU A 55 0.19 1.00 -7.10
CA GLU A 55 1.41 0.26 -7.45
C GLU A 55 2.58 1.19 -7.73
N SER A 56 2.36 2.28 -8.47
CA SER A 56 3.38 3.29 -8.75
C SER A 56 3.93 3.90 -7.47
N VAL A 57 3.05 4.29 -6.54
CA VAL A 57 3.46 4.87 -5.24
C VAL A 57 4.23 3.84 -4.40
N VAL A 58 3.73 2.60 -4.29
CA VAL A 58 4.38 1.55 -3.48
C VAL A 58 5.77 1.18 -4.02
N LYS A 59 5.95 1.15 -5.35
CA LYS A 59 7.26 0.89 -5.97
C LYS A 59 8.29 1.97 -5.65
N GLN A 60 7.85 3.21 -5.47
CA GLN A 60 8.73 4.34 -5.22
C GLN A 60 9.00 4.60 -3.73
N LEU A 61 8.12 4.12 -2.86
CA LEU A 61 8.22 4.33 -1.42
C LEU A 61 9.59 3.98 -0.81
N PRO A 62 10.26 2.84 -1.17
CA PRO A 62 11.55 2.48 -0.59
C PRO A 62 12.67 3.49 -0.84
N PHE A 63 12.54 4.37 -1.84
CA PHE A 63 13.56 5.38 -2.15
C PHE A 63 13.62 6.51 -1.13
N PHE A 64 12.53 6.76 -0.40
CA PHE A 64 12.45 7.93 0.49
C PHE A 64 11.81 7.66 1.85
N ALA A 65 11.13 6.53 2.07
CA ALA A 65 10.51 6.22 3.35
C ALA A 65 10.56 4.72 3.66
N CYS A 66 10.54 4.38 4.95
CA CYS A 66 10.36 3.00 5.37
C CYS A 66 8.88 2.60 5.25
N PRO A 67 8.53 1.53 4.51
CA PRO A 67 7.14 1.09 4.39
C PRO A 67 6.45 0.85 5.73
N ASN A 68 7.19 0.40 6.74
CA ASN A 68 6.66 0.12 8.08
C ASN A 68 6.04 1.35 8.75
N VAL A 69 6.47 2.55 8.37
CA VAL A 69 5.89 3.81 8.90
C VAL A 69 4.48 4.07 8.37
N LEU A 70 4.12 3.46 7.23
CA LEU A 70 2.79 3.54 6.65
C LEU A 70 1.90 2.35 7.00
N ILE A 71 2.47 1.25 7.50
CA ILE A 71 1.71 0.04 7.82
C ILE A 71 0.76 0.31 8.99
N ASN A 72 -0.54 0.18 8.72
CA ASN A 72 -1.57 0.29 9.74
C ASN A 72 -1.75 -1.04 10.50
N ALA A 73 -1.58 -1.00 11.83
CA ALA A 73 -1.67 -2.19 12.68
C ALA A 73 -3.04 -2.88 12.63
N GLN A 74 -4.14 -2.13 12.47
CA GLN A 74 -5.48 -2.72 12.34
C GLN A 74 -5.63 -3.47 11.02
N SER A 75 -5.09 -2.93 9.93
CA SER A 75 -5.10 -3.59 8.62
C SER A 75 -4.30 -4.89 8.65
N GLN A 76 -3.14 -4.89 9.32
CA GLN A 76 -2.35 -6.12 9.51
C GLN A 76 -3.11 -7.18 10.31
N LYS A 77 -3.77 -6.79 11.42
CA LYS A 77 -4.63 -7.71 12.19
C LYS A 77 -5.75 -8.31 11.33
N ASP A 78 -6.38 -7.50 10.49
CA ASP A 78 -7.46 -7.97 9.62
C ASP A 78 -6.93 -8.96 8.56
N ILE A 79 -5.76 -8.70 7.97
CA ILE A 79 -5.09 -9.64 7.05
C ILE A 79 -4.73 -10.95 7.76
N SER A 80 -4.13 -10.89 8.95
CA SER A 80 -3.76 -12.09 9.71
C SER A 80 -5.00 -12.93 10.08
N ARG A 81 -6.09 -12.30 10.51
CA ARG A 81 -7.36 -12.98 10.77
C ARG A 81 -7.92 -13.66 9.53
N TYR A 82 -7.86 -12.98 8.38
CA TYR A 82 -8.33 -13.54 7.12
C TYR A 82 -7.52 -14.80 6.75
N ILE A 83 -6.19 -14.73 6.81
CA ILE A 83 -5.30 -15.87 6.50
C ILE A 83 -5.58 -17.04 7.45
N TYR A 84 -5.64 -16.78 8.76
CA TYR A 84 -5.92 -17.80 9.77
C TYR A 84 -7.27 -18.48 9.51
N SER A 85 -8.33 -17.70 9.24
CA SER A 85 -9.66 -18.22 8.94
C SER A 85 -9.68 -19.11 7.70
N GLN A 86 -8.96 -18.71 6.64
CA GLN A 86 -8.84 -19.51 5.41
C GLN A 86 -8.03 -20.79 5.62
N GLN A 87 -6.95 -20.74 6.40
CA GLN A 87 -6.07 -21.88 6.65
C GLN A 87 -6.75 -22.96 7.51
N PHE A 88 -7.50 -22.55 8.52
CA PHE A 88 -8.10 -23.46 9.50
C PHE A 88 -9.60 -23.74 9.22
N GLY A 89 -10.18 -23.10 8.20
CA GLY A 89 -11.60 -23.29 7.83
C GLY A 89 -12.57 -22.79 8.91
N ILE A 90 -12.16 -21.84 9.74
CA ILE A 90 -12.95 -21.32 10.86
C ILE A 90 -13.39 -19.88 10.60
N SER A 91 -14.52 -19.50 11.18
CA SER A 91 -15.02 -18.13 11.09
C SER A 91 -14.12 -17.17 11.89
N PRO A 92 -13.77 -15.98 11.34
CA PRO A 92 -12.96 -14.97 12.03
C PRO A 92 -13.67 -14.35 13.23
N TYR A 93 -15.00 -14.44 13.27
CA TYR A 93 -15.85 -13.99 14.37
C TYR A 93 -16.71 -15.17 14.84
N LYS A 94 -16.92 -15.26 16.16
CA LYS A 94 -17.80 -16.27 16.75
C LYS A 94 -19.22 -16.04 16.24
N GLY A 95 -19.84 -17.05 15.65
CA GLY A 95 -21.21 -16.98 15.16
C GLY A 95 -21.50 -17.88 13.96
N THR A 96 -22.78 -17.98 13.60
CA THR A 96 -23.29 -18.65 12.40
C THR A 96 -23.18 -17.76 11.16
N TYR A 97 -23.39 -18.36 9.98
CA TYR A 97 -23.43 -17.63 8.70
C TYR A 97 -24.52 -16.54 8.75
N GLY A 98 -24.12 -15.27 8.60
CA GLY A 98 -25.00 -14.10 8.76
C GLY A 98 -24.72 -13.23 10.00
N GLU A 99 -24.01 -13.75 11.00
CA GLU A 99 -23.63 -12.99 12.22
C GLU A 99 -22.31 -12.22 12.09
N GLN A 100 -21.66 -12.32 10.92
CA GLN A 100 -20.41 -11.63 10.66
C GLN A 100 -20.64 -10.13 10.44
N PRO A 101 -19.81 -9.25 11.03
CA PRO A 101 -19.95 -7.81 10.82
C PRO A 101 -19.85 -7.46 9.33
N HIS A 102 -20.78 -6.65 8.81
CA HIS A 102 -20.79 -6.21 7.40
C HIS A 102 -19.43 -5.68 6.93
N LYS A 103 -18.80 -4.82 7.75
CA LYS A 103 -17.46 -4.27 7.48
C LYS A 103 -16.39 -5.35 7.31
N TRP A 104 -16.51 -6.48 8.01
CA TRP A 104 -15.57 -7.59 7.85
C TRP A 104 -15.78 -8.31 6.52
N VAL A 105 -17.03 -8.55 6.14
CA VAL A 105 -17.36 -9.20 4.87
C VAL A 105 -16.74 -8.42 3.71
N GLU A 106 -16.93 -7.10 3.66
CA GLU A 106 -16.33 -6.21 2.67
C GLU A 106 -14.79 -6.29 2.67
N LYS A 107 -14.17 -6.19 3.86
CA LYS A 107 -12.71 -6.32 4.01
C LYS A 107 -12.19 -7.68 3.51
N SER A 108 -12.90 -8.76 3.78
CA SER A 108 -12.49 -10.11 3.37
C SER A 108 -12.45 -10.25 1.86
N PHE A 109 -13.43 -9.69 1.14
CA PHE A 109 -13.42 -9.65 -0.32
C PHE A 109 -12.27 -8.81 -0.87
N LEU A 110 -12.02 -7.63 -0.28
CA LEU A 110 -10.89 -6.79 -0.66
C LEU A 110 -9.55 -7.53 -0.49
N ILE A 111 -9.32 -8.14 0.68
CA ILE A 111 -8.11 -8.90 0.98
C ILE A 111 -7.96 -10.07 -0.01
N LYS A 112 -9.02 -10.83 -0.25
CA LYS A 112 -9.03 -11.94 -1.21
C LYS A 112 -8.61 -11.49 -2.61
N ASN A 113 -9.25 -10.45 -3.14
CA ASN A 113 -8.99 -9.96 -4.49
C ASN A 113 -7.55 -9.46 -4.64
N VAL A 114 -7.01 -8.78 -3.62
CA VAL A 114 -5.61 -8.30 -3.63
C VAL A 114 -4.63 -9.47 -3.61
N ILE A 115 -4.87 -10.49 -2.78
CA ILE A 115 -4.01 -11.69 -2.72
C ILE A 115 -4.02 -12.43 -4.05
N GLU A 116 -5.18 -12.66 -4.66
CA GLU A 116 -5.28 -13.36 -5.94
C GLU A 116 -4.60 -12.59 -7.07
N ARG A 117 -4.76 -11.26 -7.10
CA ARG A 117 -4.03 -10.41 -8.04
C ARG A 117 -2.52 -10.54 -7.87
N LYS A 118 -2.01 -10.50 -6.63
CA LYS A 118 -0.57 -10.65 -6.35
C LYS A 118 -0.04 -12.03 -6.72
N LYS A 119 -0.83 -13.10 -6.51
CA LYS A 119 -0.49 -14.45 -6.97
C LYS A 119 -0.41 -14.52 -8.50
N ALA A 120 -1.34 -13.87 -9.22
CA ALA A 120 -1.32 -13.82 -10.68
C ALA A 120 -0.08 -13.08 -11.21
N GLU A 121 0.24 -11.93 -10.63
CA GLU A 121 1.47 -11.18 -10.93
C GLU A 121 2.71 -12.05 -10.72
N ALA A 122 2.85 -12.69 -9.56
CA ALA A 122 4.00 -13.55 -9.25
C ALA A 122 4.16 -14.72 -10.25
N LYS A 123 3.06 -15.31 -10.72
CA LYS A 123 3.09 -16.34 -11.76
C LYS A 123 3.56 -15.83 -13.12
N ASN A 124 3.27 -14.56 -13.44
CA ASN A 124 3.67 -13.94 -14.71
C ASN A 124 5.16 -13.56 -14.73
N TYR A 125 5.75 -13.19 -13.58
CA TYR A 125 7.17 -12.87 -13.45
C TYR A 125 8.07 -14.09 -13.19
N GLY A 126 7.49 -15.26 -12.89
CA GLY A 126 8.22 -16.52 -12.69
C GLY A 126 8.45 -17.33 -13.97
N LYS A 127 8.34 -16.71 -15.15
CA LYS A 127 8.67 -17.28 -16.46
C LYS A 127 9.85 -16.56 -17.08
#